data_AF-A0A7V9GL11-F1
#
_entry.id   AF-A0A7V9GL11-F1
#
_cell.length_a   1.000
_cell.length_b   1.000
_cell.length_c   1.000
_cell.angle_alpha   90.00
_cell.angle_beta   90.00
_cell.angle_gamma   90.00
#
_symmetry.space_group_name_H-M   'P 1'
#
loop_
_entity.id
_entity.type
_entity.pdbx_description
1 polymer ?
#
loop_
_entity_poly.entity_id
_entity_poly.type
_entity_poly.pdbx_seq_one_letter_code
_entity_poly.pdbx_strand_id
1 'polypeptide(L)'
;MNKKITTYRHFLNNTHHLEASTVKDQANEIINHFEPRHLGSNRFAPATFLLDYATKKYLYVEESSFNVLGYSAQWFLGTGLEEYISKWHPSD
;
A
#
# COMPACT_ATOMS: atom_id res chain seq x y z
N MET A 1 -3.12 9.53 29.27
CA MET A 1 -2.50 8.33 28.68
C MET A 1 -1.53 8.77 27.59
N ASN A 2 -0.23 8.62 27.80
CA ASN A 2 0.79 8.95 26.79
C ASN A 2 0.82 7.85 25.73
N LYS A 3 0.47 8.21 24.48
CA LYS A 3 0.66 7.31 23.33
C LYS A 3 2.15 7.07 23.14
N LYS A 4 2.60 5.83 23.38
CA LYS A 4 3.97 5.40 23.04
C LYS A 4 4.09 5.40 21.51
N ILE A 5 4.93 6.28 20.99
CA ILE A 5 5.26 6.31 19.56
C ILE A 5 6.31 5.22 19.34
N THR A 6 5.88 4.11 18.74
CA THR A 6 6.79 3.04 18.29
C THR A 6 7.45 3.48 17.00
N THR A 7 8.78 3.53 16.98
CA THR A 7 9.54 3.89 15.78
C THR A 7 9.57 2.74 14.77
N TYR A 8 9.65 3.06 13.48
CA TYR A 8 9.76 2.06 12.40
C TYR A 8 10.90 1.06 12.63
N ARG A 9 12.00 1.51 13.24
CA ARG A 9 13.14 0.66 13.64
C ARG A 9 12.77 -0.39 14.69
N HIS A 10 11.88 -0.05 15.62
CA HIS A 10 11.39 -0.98 16.63
C HIS A 10 10.41 -2.01 16.03
N PHE A 11 9.65 -1.64 15.01
CA PHE A 11 8.82 -2.58 14.25
C PHE A 11 9.67 -3.61 13.51
N LEU A 12 10.69 -3.15 12.77
CA LEU A 12 11.59 -4.04 12.01
C LEU A 12 12.33 -5.06 12.90
N ASN A 13 12.75 -4.65 14.10
CA ASN A 13 13.40 -5.55 15.05
C ASN A 13 12.44 -6.64 15.59
N ASN A 14 11.14 -6.37 15.66
CA ASN A 14 10.14 -7.34 16.11
C ASN A 14 9.75 -8.32 15.01
N THR A 15 9.77 -7.90 13.73
CA THR A 15 9.40 -8.74 12.59
C THR A 15 10.43 -9.83 12.26
N HIS A 16 11.70 -9.67 12.66
CA HIS A 16 12.74 -10.69 12.42
C HIS A 16 12.58 -11.98 13.26
N HIS A 17 11.69 -11.99 14.25
CA HIS A 17 11.49 -13.14 15.16
C HIS A 17 10.09 -13.75 15.10
N LEU A 18 9.23 -13.32 14.18
CA LEU A 18 7.85 -13.77 14.11
C LEU A 18 7.67 -14.89 13.07
N GLU A 19 7.04 -15.99 13.49
CA GLU A 19 6.68 -17.09 12.60
C GLU A 19 5.73 -16.60 11.50
N ALA A 20 5.75 -17.27 10.34
CA ALA A 20 5.02 -16.85 9.14
C ALA A 20 3.50 -16.67 9.34
N SER A 21 2.91 -17.35 10.33
CA SER A 21 1.51 -17.17 10.74
C SER A 21 1.26 -15.81 11.39
N THR A 22 2.14 -15.38 12.28
CA THR A 22 2.02 -14.11 13.01
C THR A 22 2.25 -12.90 12.11
N VAL A 23 3.10 -13.05 11.09
CA VAL A 23 3.31 -12.03 10.05
C VAL A 23 2.05 -11.82 9.20
N LYS A 24 1.31 -12.88 8.88
CA LYS A 24 0.03 -12.78 8.17
C LYS A 24 -1.04 -12.03 8.97
N ASP A 25 -1.15 -12.35 10.26
CA ASP A 25 -2.14 -11.70 11.13
C ASP A 25 -1.85 -10.21 11.31
N GLN A 26 -0.57 -9.85 11.49
CA GLN A 26 -0.14 -8.44 11.56
C GLN A 26 -0.32 -7.69 10.24
N ALA A 27 -0.08 -8.35 9.09
CA ALA A 27 -0.35 -7.76 7.78
C ALA A 27 -1.85 -7.47 7.62
N ASN A 28 -2.72 -8.38 8.04
CA ASN A 28 -4.17 -8.17 8.01
C ASN A 28 -4.61 -7.03 8.94
N GLU A 29 -4.02 -6.90 10.14
CA GLU A 29 -4.30 -5.76 11.03
C GLU A 29 -3.89 -4.42 10.41
N ILE A 30 -2.72 -4.38 9.77
CA ILE A 30 -2.23 -3.19 9.05
C ILE A 30 -3.19 -2.86 7.90
N ILE A 31 -3.54 -3.85 7.06
CA ILE A 31 -4.49 -3.67 5.97
C ILE A 31 -5.82 -3.14 6.50
N ASN A 32 -6.39 -3.75 7.54
CA ASN A 32 -7.66 -3.33 8.14
C ASN A 32 -7.59 -1.94 8.80
N HIS A 33 -6.41 -1.53 9.29
CA HIS A 33 -6.21 -0.19 9.85
C HIS A 33 -6.17 0.89 8.78
N PHE A 34 -5.55 0.58 7.64
CA PHE A 34 -5.41 1.50 6.50
C PHE A 34 -6.50 1.34 5.45
N GLU A 35 -7.36 0.32 5.57
CA GLU A 35 -8.58 0.21 4.79
C GLU A 35 -9.41 1.47 5.04
N PRO A 36 -9.69 2.25 3.98
CA PRO A 36 -10.41 3.50 4.15
C PRO A 36 -11.82 3.19 4.64
N ARG A 37 -12.12 3.60 5.89
CA ARG A 37 -13.47 3.56 6.48
C ARG A 37 -14.48 4.48 5.78
N HIS A 38 -14.06 5.15 4.71
CA HIS A 38 -14.89 6.03 3.89
C HIS A 38 -15.06 5.41 2.51
N LEU A 39 -16.28 4.92 2.26
CA LEU A 39 -16.81 4.41 0.99
C LEU A 39 -16.97 5.49 -0.11
N GLY A 40 -16.32 6.64 0.03
CA GLY A 40 -16.44 7.75 -0.91
C GLY A 40 -15.06 8.14 -1.43
N SER A 41 -14.92 8.24 -2.76
CA SER A 41 -13.70 8.73 -3.39
C SER A 41 -13.22 10.01 -2.72
N ASN A 42 -11.97 10.03 -2.26
CA ASN A 42 -11.42 11.19 -1.60
C ASN A 42 -11.20 12.31 -2.64
N ARG A 43 -12.06 13.33 -2.64
CA ARG A 43 -11.96 14.48 -3.57
C ARG A 43 -10.62 15.21 -3.50
N PHE A 44 -9.87 15.04 -2.42
CA PHE A 44 -8.57 15.70 -2.18
C PHE A 44 -7.37 14.79 -2.43
N ALA A 45 -7.56 13.47 -2.48
CA ALA A 45 -6.52 12.49 -2.77
C ALA A 45 -7.02 11.55 -3.88
N PRO A 46 -7.00 11.99 -5.15
CA PRO A 46 -7.60 11.24 -6.24
C PRO A 46 -6.79 10.01 -6.67
N ALA A 47 -5.59 9.82 -6.09
CA ALA A 47 -4.80 8.60 -6.24
C ALA A 47 -4.27 8.18 -4.87
N THR A 48 -4.80 7.06 -4.35
CA THR A 48 -4.39 6.47 -3.09
C THR A 48 -4.05 5.00 -3.34
N PHE A 49 -2.85 4.57 -2.94
CA PHE A 49 -2.42 3.18 -3.07
C PHE A 49 -1.40 2.82 -1.98
N LEU A 50 -1.26 1.52 -1.73
CA LEU A 50 -0.26 0.94 -0.85
C LEU A 50 0.65 0.04 -1.70
N LEU A 51 1.96 0.31 -1.61
CA LEU A 51 2.99 -0.43 -2.34
C LEU A 51 3.91 -1.14 -1.35
N ASP A 52 4.14 -2.43 -1.56
CA ASP A 52 5.24 -3.14 -0.93
C ASP A 52 6.53 -2.84 -1.69
N TYR A 53 7.43 -2.09 -1.04
CA TYR A 53 8.71 -1.70 -1.65
C TYR A 53 9.72 -2.84 -1.78
N ALA A 54 9.57 -3.93 -1.03
CA ALA A 54 10.44 -5.10 -1.12
C ALA A 54 10.12 -5.92 -2.38
N THR A 55 8.84 -6.13 -2.66
CA THR A 55 8.38 -6.93 -3.81
C THR A 55 8.02 -6.10 -5.04
N LYS A 56 7.95 -4.77 -4.90
CA LYS A 56 7.47 -3.83 -5.93
C LYS A 56 6.02 -4.13 -6.38
N LYS A 57 5.22 -4.74 -5.52
CA LYS A 57 3.82 -5.08 -5.79
C LYS A 57 2.86 -4.18 -5.01
N TYR A 58 1.79 -3.78 -5.69
CA TYR A 58 0.71 -3.04 -5.05
C TYR A 58 -0.10 -4.00 -4.16
N LEU A 59 -0.37 -3.57 -2.93
CA LEU A 59 -1.21 -4.29 -1.97
C LEU A 59 -2.64 -3.74 -1.96
N TYR A 60 -2.78 -2.45 -2.27
CA TYR A 60 -4.07 -1.76 -2.33
C TYR A 60 -3.97 -0.63 -3.36
N VAL A 61 -5.03 -0.42 -4.13
CA VAL A 61 -5.20 0.72 -5.02
C VAL A 61 -6.65 1.17 -4.95
N GLU A 62 -6.89 2.45 -4.69
CA GLU A 62 -8.24 3.02 -4.70
C GLU A 62 -8.72 3.15 -6.15
N GLU A 63 -9.96 2.73 -6.44
CA GLU A 63 -10.53 2.77 -7.80
C GLU A 63 -10.54 4.19 -8.41
N SER A 64 -10.63 5.22 -7.59
CA SER A 64 -10.56 6.63 -8.02
C SER A 64 -9.24 6.98 -8.72
N SER A 65 -8.18 6.21 -8.44
CA SER A 65 -6.84 6.37 -9.04
C SER A 65 -6.88 6.22 -10.56
N PHE A 66 -7.86 5.52 -11.13
CA PHE A 66 -8.05 5.41 -12.58
C PHE A 66 -8.14 6.80 -13.25
N ASN A 67 -8.81 7.75 -12.61
CA ASN A 67 -9.02 9.09 -13.18
C ASN A 67 -7.72 9.91 -13.30
N VAL A 68 -6.68 9.53 -12.55
CA VAL A 68 -5.39 10.25 -12.53
C VAL A 68 -4.31 9.44 -13.23
N LEU A 69 -4.24 8.14 -12.94
CA LEU A 69 -3.15 7.27 -13.39
C LEU A 69 -3.49 6.53 -14.70
N GLY A 70 -4.75 6.51 -15.12
CA GLY A 70 -5.20 5.93 -16.39
C GLY A 70 -5.34 4.41 -16.43
N TYR A 71 -5.06 3.71 -15.33
CA TYR A 71 -5.18 2.25 -15.22
C TYR A 71 -6.08 1.84 -14.06
N SER A 72 -6.80 0.73 -14.21
CA SER A 72 -7.69 0.22 -13.17
C SER A 72 -6.90 -0.30 -11.98
N ALA A 73 -7.53 -0.33 -10.80
CA ALA A 73 -6.91 -0.89 -9.60
C ALA A 73 -6.48 -2.36 -9.81
N GLN A 74 -7.31 -3.15 -10.49
CA GLN A 74 -7.00 -4.54 -10.84
C GLN A 74 -5.75 -4.68 -11.71
N TRP A 75 -5.53 -3.76 -12.65
CA TRP A 75 -4.33 -3.77 -13.47
C TRP A 75 -3.07 -3.59 -12.61
N PHE A 76 -3.07 -2.60 -11.71
CA PHE A 76 -1.95 -2.35 -10.80
C PHE A 76 -1.66 -3.54 -9.87
N LEU A 77 -2.70 -4.13 -9.31
CA LEU A 77 -2.59 -5.31 -8.44
C LEU A 77 -1.98 -6.52 -9.19
N GLY A 78 -2.20 -6.64 -10.50
CA GLY A 78 -1.65 -7.71 -11.33
C GLY A 78 -0.21 -7.49 -11.81
N THR A 79 0.13 -6.26 -12.23
CA THR A 79 1.40 -5.99 -12.93
C THR A 79 2.53 -5.56 -11.99
N GLY A 80 2.25 -4.69 -11.02
CA GLY A 80 3.26 -4.14 -10.09
C GLY A 80 3.85 -2.80 -10.54
N LEU A 81 4.75 -2.24 -9.73
CA LEU A 81 5.29 -0.88 -9.91
C LEU A 81 6.13 -0.74 -11.18
N GLU A 82 7.00 -1.70 -11.47
CA GLU A 82 7.94 -1.62 -12.59
C GLU A 82 7.23 -1.53 -13.93
N GLU A 83 6.15 -2.29 -14.11
CA GLU A 83 5.35 -2.24 -15.34
C GLU A 83 4.61 -0.91 -15.49
N TYR A 84 4.25 -0.25 -14.40
CA TYR A 84 3.68 1.10 -14.48
C TYR A 84 4.73 2.14 -14.89
N ILE A 85 5.90 2.11 -14.24
CA ILE A 85 7.00 3.03 -14.55
C ILE A 85 7.51 2.81 -15.99
N SER A 86 7.46 1.59 -16.53
CA SER A 86 7.86 1.31 -17.92
C SER A 86 7.00 2.03 -18.97
N LYS A 87 5.83 2.55 -18.59
CA LYS A 87 4.95 3.36 -19.46
C LYS A 87 5.19 4.85 -19.35
N TRP A 88 6.02 5.31 -18.41
CA TRP A 88 6.30 6.72 -18.24
C TRP A 88 7.08 7.23 -19.44
N HIS A 89 6.87 8.50 -19.78
CA HIS A 89 7.71 9.14 -20.79
C HIS A 89 9.15 9.17 -20.25
N PRO A 90 10.19 8.92 -21.07
CA PRO A 90 11.57 8.85 -20.57
C PRO A 90 12.12 10.13 -19.91
N SER A 91 11.40 11.24 -19.99
CA SER A 91 11.76 12.51 -19.35
C SER A 91 11.11 12.75 -17.98
N ASP A 92 10.19 11.89 -17.58
CA ASP A 92 9.48 11.95 -16.30
C ASP A 92 10.15 11.03 -15.27
#